data_AF-W5LXE7-F1
#
_entry.id   AF-W5LXE7-F1
#
_cell.length_a   1.000
_cell.length_b   1.000
_cell.length_c   1.000
_cell.angle_alpha   90.00
_cell.angle_beta   90.00
_cell.angle_gamma   90.00
#
_symmetry.space_group_name_H-M   'P 1'
#
loop_
_entity.id
_entity.type
_entity.pdbx_description
1 polymer ?
#
loop_
_entity_poly.entity_id
_entity_poly.type
_entity_poly.pdbx_seq_one_letter_code
_entity_poly.pdbx_strand_id
1 'polypeptide(L)'
;IGLRVGNWLHSCADGSDLVFPGCKLPKSHRVPCGPGRISPAHCLAKGCCVDPGTSSCYYPLEECTADKHFVFAVPRTISVPPVDPASLVIAGNTSCTPVICTSEFAIFKFPVTGCGTHAFVVGQTTIYLAEVETRARRNMQSYGVITRDSPF
;
A
#
# COMPACT_ATOMS: atom_id res chain seq x y z
N ILE A 1 2.98 12.77 1.37
CA ILE A 1 2.69 11.63 0.45
C ILE A 1 1.19 11.57 0.28
N GLY A 2 0.54 10.51 -0.14
CA GLY A 2 -0.90 10.50 -0.27
C GLY A 2 -1.30 9.18 -0.88
N LEU A 3 -1.50 8.11 -0.10
CA LEU A 3 -2.11 6.91 -0.65
C LEU A 3 -3.52 7.28 -1.04
N ARG A 4 -3.74 7.38 -2.36
CA ARG A 4 -5.07 7.58 -2.90
C ARG A 4 -5.74 6.22 -3.05
N VAL A 5 -6.71 5.97 -2.18
CA VAL A 5 -7.63 4.84 -2.26
C VAL A 5 -9.04 5.44 -2.31
N GLY A 6 -9.52 5.74 -3.52
CA GLY A 6 -10.71 6.58 -3.70
C GLY A 6 -10.45 8.07 -3.37
N ASN A 7 -11.22 8.68 -2.46
CA ASN A 7 -11.07 10.09 -2.04
C ASN A 7 -10.13 10.31 -0.83
N TRP A 8 -9.45 9.28 -0.35
CA TRP A 8 -8.57 9.36 0.82
C TRP A 8 -7.11 9.56 0.40
N LEU A 9 -6.27 10.27 1.19
CA LEU A 9 -4.89 10.63 0.81
C LEU A 9 -3.94 10.45 2.02
N HIS A 10 -3.17 9.36 2.11
CA HIS A 10 -2.22 9.14 3.24
C HIS A 10 -0.77 9.55 2.97
N SER A 11 -0.17 10.39 3.81
CA SER A 11 0.94 11.23 3.42
C SER A 11 2.22 11.19 4.28
N CYS A 12 3.15 10.25 4.07
CA CYS A 12 4.56 10.46 4.44
C CYS A 12 5.21 11.78 3.92
N ALA A 13 5.87 12.49 4.79
CA ALA A 13 6.87 13.49 4.47
C ALA A 13 8.14 13.08 5.22
N ASP A 14 9.31 13.46 4.72
CA ASP A 14 10.55 13.31 5.49
C ASP A 14 10.41 14.21 6.73
N GLY A 15 10.12 13.60 7.88
CA GLY A 15 9.81 14.29 9.14
C GLY A 15 8.34 14.29 9.55
N SER A 16 7.96 13.30 10.37
CA SER A 16 6.86 13.25 11.35
C SER A 16 5.38 13.22 10.91
N ASP A 17 4.72 12.17 11.42
CA ASP A 17 3.44 12.20 12.16
C ASP A 17 2.14 11.73 11.49
N LEU A 18 2.12 10.50 10.97
CA LEU A 18 0.93 9.63 11.05
C LEU A 18 1.42 8.17 11.17
N VAL A 19 1.67 7.74 12.41
CA VAL A 19 2.23 6.45 12.78
C VAL A 19 1.11 5.56 13.30
N PHE A 20 0.90 4.36 12.72
CA PHE A 20 0.29 3.29 13.51
C PHE A 20 1.28 2.95 14.64
N PRO A 21 0.94 3.16 15.92
CA PRO A 21 1.90 3.18 17.01
C PRO A 21 2.44 1.78 17.31
N GLY A 22 3.51 1.43 16.60
CA GLY A 22 4.54 0.50 17.06
C GLY A 22 4.37 -0.98 16.68
N CYS A 23 5.22 -1.79 17.33
CA CYS A 23 5.46 -3.20 17.03
C CYS A 23 4.39 -4.17 17.53
N LYS A 24 3.11 -3.81 17.38
CA LYS A 24 1.97 -4.62 17.84
C LYS A 24 1.13 -5.10 16.65
N LEU A 25 1.73 -5.93 15.80
CA LEU A 25 1.04 -6.55 14.67
C LEU A 25 0.77 -8.04 14.93
N PRO A 26 -0.43 -8.55 14.62
CA PRO A 26 -0.69 -9.98 14.60
C PRO A 26 0.17 -10.65 13.51
N LYS A 27 0.54 -11.93 13.71
CA LYS A 27 1.44 -12.65 12.78
C LYS A 27 0.96 -12.64 11.33
N SER A 28 -0.35 -12.61 11.08
CA SER A 28 -0.96 -12.54 9.75
C SER A 28 -0.69 -11.25 8.99
N HIS A 29 -0.33 -10.17 9.67
CA HIS A 29 -0.06 -8.85 9.07
C HIS A 29 1.44 -8.54 8.96
N ARG A 30 2.31 -9.45 9.44
CA ARG A 30 3.75 -9.19 9.53
C ARG A 30 4.43 -9.48 8.21
N VAL A 31 4.95 -8.43 7.59
CA VAL A 31 5.81 -8.53 6.41
C VAL A 31 7.27 -8.66 6.85
N PRO A 32 8.04 -9.66 6.39
CA PRO A 32 9.45 -9.81 6.77
C PRO A 32 10.28 -8.57 6.43
N CYS A 33 11.03 -8.09 7.43
CA CYS A 33 11.96 -6.98 7.28
C CYS A 33 13.40 -7.47 7.17
N GLY A 34 13.97 -7.33 5.97
CA GLY A 34 15.30 -7.83 5.66
C GLY A 34 15.38 -9.33 5.38
N PRO A 35 16.61 -9.86 5.21
CA PRO A 35 16.85 -11.28 4.94
C PRO A 35 16.53 -12.15 6.16
N GLY A 36 16.22 -13.43 5.94
CA GLY A 36 15.61 -14.31 6.94
C GLY A 36 16.38 -14.48 8.26
N ARG A 37 17.70 -14.25 8.29
CA ARG A 37 18.50 -14.18 9.53
C ARG A 37 19.14 -12.81 9.65
N ILE A 38 18.48 -11.92 10.38
CA ILE A 38 19.00 -10.61 10.77
C ILE A 38 19.10 -10.55 12.29
N SER A 39 20.16 -9.94 12.82
CA SER A 39 20.28 -9.76 14.27
C SER A 39 19.21 -8.78 14.78
N PRO A 40 18.69 -8.95 16.02
CA PRO A 40 17.70 -8.05 16.58
C PRO A 40 18.15 -6.58 16.55
N ALA A 41 19.42 -6.32 16.89
CA ALA A 41 19.98 -4.97 16.85
C ALA A 41 19.98 -4.38 15.43
N HIS A 42 20.33 -5.17 14.42
CA HIS A 42 20.32 -4.71 13.03
C HIS A 42 18.90 -4.52 12.51
N CYS A 43 17.93 -5.35 12.94
CA CYS A 43 16.51 -5.16 12.64
C CYS A 43 15.99 -3.81 13.16
N LEU A 44 16.24 -3.53 14.43
CA LEU A 44 15.83 -2.27 15.08
C LEU A 44 16.50 -1.05 14.44
N ALA A 45 17.78 -1.16 14.07
CA ALA A 45 18.51 -0.09 13.39
C ALA A 45 17.91 0.27 12.01
N LYS A 46 17.16 -0.64 11.38
CA LYS A 46 16.43 -0.38 10.11
C LYS A 46 15.03 0.22 10.33
N GLY A 47 14.65 0.48 11.59
CA GLY A 47 13.29 0.92 11.94
C GLY A 47 12.26 -0.20 11.93
N CYS A 48 12.69 -1.46 11.98
CA CYS A 48 11.81 -2.62 12.00
C CYS A 48 11.60 -3.19 13.40
N CYS A 49 10.58 -4.04 13.52
CA CYS A 49 10.17 -4.66 14.76
C CYS A 49 10.72 -6.07 14.91
N VAL A 50 11.07 -6.45 16.14
CA VAL A 50 11.51 -7.80 16.48
C VAL A 50 10.43 -8.49 17.31
N ASP A 51 10.04 -9.70 16.92
CA ASP A 51 9.19 -10.54 17.78
C ASP A 51 10.02 -11.13 18.92
N PRO A 52 9.66 -10.92 20.20
CA PRO A 52 10.46 -11.40 21.33
C PRO A 52 10.43 -12.93 21.49
N GLY A 53 9.41 -13.61 20.98
CA GLY A 53 9.28 -15.07 21.09
C GLY A 53 10.00 -15.83 19.99
N THR A 54 9.99 -15.31 18.76
CA THR A 54 10.57 -15.99 17.59
C THR A 54 11.82 -15.30 17.05
N SER A 55 12.23 -14.16 17.62
CA SER A 55 13.31 -13.30 17.10
C SER A 55 13.14 -12.91 15.63
N SER A 56 11.90 -12.92 15.13
CA SER A 56 11.61 -12.61 13.72
C SER A 56 11.55 -11.10 13.51
N CYS A 57 12.21 -10.62 12.46
CA CYS A 57 12.20 -9.21 12.08
C CYS A 57 11.07 -8.92 11.08
N TYR A 58 10.23 -7.93 11.37
CA TYR A 58 9.10 -7.55 10.53
C TYR A 58 8.92 -6.04 10.46
N TYR A 59 8.33 -5.56 9.37
CA TYR A 59 8.03 -4.14 9.22
C TYR A 59 6.87 -3.72 10.14
N PRO A 60 6.94 -2.54 10.77
CA PRO A 60 5.74 -1.88 11.25
C PRO A 60 4.83 -1.58 10.04
N LEU A 61 3.52 -1.53 10.28
CA LEU A 61 2.55 -1.25 9.23
C LEU A 61 2.41 0.27 9.16
N GLU A 62 3.31 0.90 8.41
CA GLU A 62 3.41 2.34 8.25
C GLU A 62 3.47 2.68 6.75
N GLU A 63 2.88 3.81 6.38
CA GLU A 63 2.81 4.22 4.98
C GLU A 63 4.19 4.42 4.38
N CYS A 64 5.20 4.79 5.18
CA CYS A 64 6.59 4.78 4.76
C CYS A 64 7.53 4.33 5.87
N THR A 65 8.43 3.43 5.52
CA THR A 65 9.47 2.91 6.41
C THR A 65 10.78 3.69 6.24
N ALA A 66 11.62 3.69 7.27
CA ALA A 66 12.93 4.36 7.25
C ALA A 66 13.86 3.87 6.12
N ASP A 67 13.69 2.62 5.66
CA ASP A 67 14.40 2.06 4.52
C ASP A 67 13.76 2.38 3.16
N LYS A 68 12.91 3.42 3.09
CA LYS A 68 12.30 3.95 1.87
C LYS A 68 11.42 2.94 1.13
N HIS A 69 10.59 2.21 1.87
CA HIS A 69 9.53 1.38 1.30
C HIS A 69 8.15 1.86 1.76
N PHE A 70 7.16 1.69 0.90
CA PHE A 70 5.75 1.71 1.29
C PHE A 70 5.41 0.38 1.96
N VAL A 71 4.82 0.38 3.16
CA VAL A 71 4.35 -0.86 3.84
C VAL A 71 3.00 -0.65 4.52
N PHE A 72 1.91 -0.69 3.75
CA PHE A 72 0.57 -0.35 4.23
C PHE A 72 -0.44 -1.47 3.94
N ALA A 73 -1.50 -1.51 4.75
CA ALA A 73 -2.66 -2.38 4.52
C ALA A 73 -3.81 -1.61 3.88
N VAL A 74 -4.52 -2.27 2.97
CA VAL A 74 -5.77 -1.82 2.38
C VAL A 74 -6.87 -2.78 2.81
N PRO A 75 -7.76 -2.40 3.73
CA PRO A 75 -8.89 -3.24 4.12
C PRO A 75 -9.96 -3.23 3.03
N ARG A 76 -10.67 -4.35 2.87
CA ARG A 76 -11.82 -4.51 1.97
C ARG A 76 -12.89 -3.42 2.19
N THR A 77 -13.06 -2.99 3.43
CA THR A 77 -14.07 -2.03 3.87
C THR A 77 -13.68 -0.56 3.65
N ILE A 78 -12.55 -0.30 2.99
CA ILE A 78 -12.09 1.08 2.73
C ILE A 78 -12.99 1.86 1.75
N SER A 79 -13.79 1.16 0.95
CA SER A 79 -14.77 1.75 0.03
C SER A 79 -16.15 1.11 0.17
N VAL A 80 -17.17 1.82 -0.32
CA VAL A 80 -18.53 1.29 -0.50
C VAL A 80 -18.92 1.44 -1.97
N PRO A 81 -19.23 0.34 -2.70
CA PRO A 81 -19.21 -1.06 -2.25
C PRO A 81 -17.79 -1.54 -1.86
N PRO A 82 -17.67 -2.60 -1.03
CA PRO A 82 -16.37 -3.12 -0.59
C PRO A 82 -15.52 -3.58 -1.77
N VAL A 83 -14.24 -3.23 -1.77
CA VAL A 83 -13.29 -3.70 -2.78
C VAL A 83 -12.96 -5.18 -2.58
N ASP A 84 -12.52 -5.86 -3.64
CA ASP A 84 -11.90 -7.17 -3.52
C ASP A 84 -10.38 -6.99 -3.32
N PRO A 85 -9.79 -7.32 -2.16
CA PRO A 85 -8.36 -7.13 -1.91
C PRO A 85 -7.46 -7.87 -2.92
N ALA A 86 -7.91 -9.01 -3.46
CA ALA A 86 -7.16 -9.79 -4.44
C ALA A 86 -7.10 -9.12 -5.83
N SER A 87 -8.00 -8.18 -6.07
CA SER A 87 -8.04 -7.43 -7.32
C SER A 87 -7.18 -6.17 -7.28
N LEU A 88 -6.65 -5.75 -6.13
CA LEU A 88 -5.92 -4.49 -5.99
C LEU A 88 -4.50 -4.55 -6.59
N VAL A 89 -4.09 -3.44 -7.22
CA VAL A 89 -2.74 -3.19 -7.76
C VAL A 89 -2.34 -1.73 -7.54
N ILE A 90 -1.05 -1.44 -7.70
CA ILE A 90 -0.58 -0.05 -7.77
C ILE A 90 -0.81 0.51 -9.19
N ALA A 91 -1.42 1.69 -9.25
CA ALA A 91 -1.63 2.43 -10.49
C ALA A 91 -0.27 2.69 -11.18
N GLY A 92 -0.25 2.64 -12.51
CA GLY A 92 0.98 2.79 -13.30
C GLY A 92 1.88 1.54 -13.35
N ASN A 93 1.73 0.57 -12.44
CA ASN A 93 2.42 -0.72 -12.54
C ASN A 93 1.60 -1.88 -11.95
N THR A 94 0.84 -2.55 -12.83
CA THR A 94 -0.03 -3.68 -12.45
C THR A 94 0.73 -4.94 -12.01
N SER A 95 2.04 -5.02 -12.25
CA SER A 95 2.89 -6.10 -11.72
C SER A 95 3.15 -5.95 -10.21
N CYS A 96 2.92 -4.77 -9.64
CA CYS A 96 3.01 -4.54 -8.20
C CYS A 96 1.73 -4.98 -7.50
N THR A 97 1.74 -6.25 -7.09
CA THR A 97 0.65 -6.91 -6.36
C THR A 97 0.89 -6.91 -4.85
N PRO A 98 -0.13 -7.16 -4.02
CA PRO A 98 0.04 -7.31 -2.58
C PRO A 98 1.06 -8.39 -2.22
N VAL A 99 1.87 -8.15 -1.18
CA VAL A 99 2.76 -9.16 -0.58
C VAL A 99 2.04 -10.11 0.36
N ILE A 100 0.92 -9.65 0.94
CA ILE A 100 -0.03 -10.47 1.70
C ILE A 100 -1.42 -10.15 1.18
N CYS A 101 -2.20 -11.18 0.89
CA CYS A 101 -3.57 -11.05 0.41
C CYS A 101 -4.50 -11.98 1.17
N THR A 102 -5.58 -11.44 1.72
CA THR A 102 -6.66 -12.17 2.40
C THR A 102 -8.02 -11.70 1.88
N SER A 103 -9.13 -12.30 2.32
CA SER A 103 -10.48 -11.82 1.97
C SER A 103 -10.79 -10.44 2.58
N GLU A 104 -10.13 -10.08 3.67
CA GLU A 104 -10.45 -8.88 4.46
C GLU A 104 -9.49 -7.71 4.18
N PHE A 105 -8.26 -7.98 3.77
CA PHE A 105 -7.25 -6.95 3.52
C PHE A 105 -6.13 -7.44 2.60
N ALA A 106 -5.47 -6.47 1.97
CA ALA A 106 -4.24 -6.63 1.21
C ALA A 106 -3.12 -5.80 1.85
N ILE A 107 -1.89 -6.31 1.93
CA ILE A 107 -0.72 -5.54 2.36
C ILE A 107 0.22 -5.38 1.19
N PHE A 108 0.62 -4.15 0.91
CA PHE A 108 1.60 -3.83 -0.12
C PHE A 108 2.96 -3.55 0.50
N LYS A 109 4.03 -4.00 -0.19
CA LYS A 109 5.40 -3.62 0.12
C LYS A 109 6.17 -3.37 -1.17
N PHE A 110 6.66 -2.15 -1.38
CA PHE A 110 7.49 -1.79 -2.52
C PHE A 110 8.34 -0.54 -2.25
N PRO A 111 9.45 -0.34 -2.98
CA PRO A 111 10.28 0.86 -2.81
C PRO A 111 9.51 2.14 -3.15
N VAL A 112 9.75 3.24 -2.43
CA VAL A 112 9.07 4.54 -2.68
C VAL A 112 9.38 5.16 -4.05
N THR A 113 10.42 4.68 -4.74
CA THR A 113 10.75 5.08 -6.11
C THR A 113 10.34 4.04 -7.15
N GLY A 114 9.62 3.00 -6.74
CA GLY A 114 9.18 1.88 -7.58
C GLY A 114 7.68 1.89 -7.86
N CYS A 115 7.20 0.86 -8.57
CA CYS A 115 5.78 0.57 -8.75
C CYS A 115 4.91 1.69 -9.32
N GLY A 116 5.47 2.61 -10.12
CA GLY A 116 4.70 3.74 -10.67
C GLY A 116 4.45 4.87 -9.68
N THR A 117 5.17 4.90 -8.55
CA THR A 117 5.08 5.98 -7.57
C THR A 117 5.50 7.31 -8.18
N HIS A 118 4.71 8.37 -7.95
CA HIS A 118 5.04 9.73 -8.33
C HIS A 118 5.83 10.44 -7.23
N ALA A 119 6.72 11.36 -7.60
CA ALA A 119 7.47 12.18 -6.65
C ALA A 119 7.28 13.66 -6.94
N PHE A 120 7.03 14.45 -5.90
CA PHE A 120 6.84 15.89 -5.94
C PHE A 120 7.82 16.55 -4.97
N VAL A 121 8.50 17.62 -5.41
CA VAL A 121 9.40 18.38 -4.54
C VAL A 121 8.70 19.68 -4.15
N VAL A 122 8.51 19.88 -2.85
CA VAL A 122 7.93 21.10 -2.29
C VAL A 122 8.95 21.71 -1.34
N GLY A 123 9.58 22.81 -1.75
CA GLY A 123 10.70 23.39 -1.02
C GLY A 123 11.88 22.42 -0.93
N GLN A 124 12.21 21.98 0.28
CA GLN A 124 13.26 20.99 0.56
C GLN A 124 12.71 19.58 0.83
N THR A 125 11.38 19.41 0.80
CA THR A 125 10.72 18.14 1.13
C THR A 125 10.32 17.40 -0.14
N THR A 126 10.63 16.10 -0.19
CA THR A 126 10.17 15.21 -1.27
C THR A 126 8.94 14.42 -0.82
N ILE A 127 7.90 14.46 -1.63
CA ILE A 127 6.61 13.82 -1.42
C ILE A 127 6.45 12.74 -2.47
N TYR A 128 6.49 11.47 -2.07
CA TYR A 128 6.10 10.34 -2.91
C TYR A 128 4.55 10.18 -2.99
N LEU A 129 4.01 9.46 -3.95
CA LEU A 129 2.57 9.20 -4.05
C LEU A 129 2.36 7.88 -4.77
N ALA A 130 1.73 6.94 -4.09
CA ALA A 130 1.28 5.70 -4.70
C ALA A 130 -0.25 5.68 -4.70
N GLU A 131 -0.84 5.26 -5.82
CA GLU A 131 -2.27 5.13 -5.97
C GLU A 131 -2.62 3.65 -6.11
N VAL A 132 -3.64 3.21 -5.38
CA VAL A 132 -4.09 1.81 -5.41
C VAL A 132 -5.37 1.75 -6.21
N GLU A 133 -5.38 0.91 -7.23
CA GLU A 133 -6.51 0.70 -8.11
C GLU A 133 -6.93 -0.76 -8.11
N THR A 134 -8.23 -0.99 -8.27
CA THR A 134 -8.74 -2.29 -8.63
C THR A 134 -8.25 -2.62 -10.05
N ARG A 135 -7.71 -3.81 -10.27
CA ARG A 135 -7.50 -4.37 -11.61
C ARG A 135 -8.85 -4.36 -12.30
N ALA A 136 -9.09 -3.32 -13.10
CA ALA A 136 -10.17 -3.32 -14.03
C ALA A 136 -9.92 -4.49 -14.97
N ARG A 137 -10.66 -5.58 -14.80
CA ARG A 137 -11.06 -6.32 -16.00
C ARG A 137 -11.76 -5.24 -16.82
N ARG A 138 -11.18 -4.81 -17.94
CA ARG A 138 -11.93 -4.13 -18.98
C ARG A 138 -12.98 -5.13 -19.46
N ASN A 139 -14.00 -5.37 -18.65
CA ASN A 139 -15.29 -5.72 -19.19
C ASN A 139 -15.63 -4.45 -19.95
N MET A 140 -15.53 -4.54 -21.26
CA MET A 140 -16.07 -3.57 -22.18
C MET A 140 -17.51 -3.31 -21.72
N GLN A 141 -17.71 -2.26 -20.93
CA GLN A 141 -19.01 -1.63 -20.84
C GLN A 141 -19.17 -1.05 -22.24
N SER A 142 -19.78 -1.85 -23.10
CA SER A 142 -20.44 -1.37 -24.30
C SER A 142 -21.51 -0.41 -23.77
N TYR A 143 -21.11 0.86 -23.57
CA TYR A 143 -22.06 1.94 -23.36
C TYR A 143 -22.91 1.95 -24.62
N GLY A 144 -24.14 1.45 -24.46
CA GLY A 144 -25.10 1.34 -25.55
C GLY A 144 -25.18 2.66 -26.30
N VAL A 145 -25.04 2.58 -27.62
CA VAL A 145 -25.37 3.69 -28.52
C VAL A 145 -26.85 4.00 -28.31
N ILE A 146 -27.15 5.14 -27.70
CA ILE A 146 -28.53 5.63 -27.60
C ILE A 146 -28.88 6.25 -28.96
N THR A 147 -29.38 5.47 -29.90
CA THR A 147 -30.17 6.01 -31.01
C THR A 147 -31.63 6.07 -30.57
N ARG A 148 -32.08 7.25 -30.15
CA ARG A 148 -33.52 7.54 -30.11
C ARG A 148 -33.97 7.88 -31.53
N ASP A 149 -34.34 6.85 -32.28
CA ASP A 149 -35.12 7.04 -33.50
C ASP A 149 -36.60 7.23 -33.08
N SER A 150 -37.16 8.40 -33.37
CA SER A 150 -38.56 8.72 -33.10
C SER A 150 -39.31 8.63 -34.43
N PRO A 151 -40.12 7.60 -34.69
CA PRO A 151 -41.04 7.64 -35.81
C PRO A 151 -42.26 8.50 -35.43
N PHE A 152 -42.67 9.34 -36.38
CA PHE A 152 -43.78 10.30 -36.33
C PHE A 152 -45.11 9.72 -35.82
#